data_AF-A0A2M7H469-F1
#
_entry.id   AF-A0A2M7H469-F1
#
_cell.length_a   1.000
_cell.length_b   1.000
_cell.length_c   1.000
_cell.angle_alpha   90.00
_cell.angle_beta   90.00
_cell.angle_gamma   90.00
#
_symmetry.space_group_name_H-M   'P 1'
#
loop_
_entity.id
_entity.type
_entity.pdbx_description
1 polymer ?
#
loop_
_entity_poly.entity_id
_entity_poly.type
_entity_poly.pdbx_seq_one_letter_code
_entity_poly.pdbx_strand_id
1 'polypeptide(L)'
;DPEAEVSQDDLYAIKSELESCRGSNWLRFNQIASSLLILFPDHRVEIGLDEVVRDSVLDSVKTSLRSDSLLSFSKQARSLITLFPDTRAELGLGERIWTGMKEELDLSAGFDWYEFCSMASDLVILFPRRSLRHCVTWLTPPPKPGFLAACH
;
A
#
# COMPACT_ATOMS: atom_id res chain seq x y z
N ASP A 1 -15.98 -22.19 -1.57
CA ASP A 1 -14.86 -22.93 -2.15
C ASP A 1 -13.69 -21.95 -2.23
N PRO A 2 -12.65 -22.08 -1.39
CA PRO A 2 -11.49 -21.19 -1.43
C PRO A 2 -10.65 -21.37 -2.71
N GLU A 3 -10.96 -22.35 -3.55
CA GLU A 3 -10.34 -22.60 -4.85
C GLU A 3 -11.24 -22.19 -6.03
N ALA A 4 -12.29 -21.39 -5.80
CA ALA A 4 -13.08 -20.84 -6.89
C ALA A 4 -12.17 -19.96 -7.77
N GLU A 5 -11.76 -20.50 -8.92
CA GLU A 5 -11.06 -19.75 -9.95
C GLU A 5 -11.89 -18.51 -10.30
N VAL A 6 -11.24 -17.35 -10.37
CA VAL A 6 -11.91 -16.14 -10.85
C VAL A 6 -12.41 -16.41 -12.25
N SER A 7 -13.69 -16.10 -12.48
CA SER A 7 -14.28 -16.36 -13.78
C SER A 7 -13.56 -15.56 -14.87
N GLN A 8 -13.58 -16.08 -16.10
CA GLN A 8 -13.06 -15.33 -17.26
C GLN A 8 -13.74 -13.96 -17.41
N ASP A 9 -15.04 -13.88 -17.07
CA ASP A 9 -15.81 -12.63 -17.13
C ASP A 9 -15.31 -11.61 -16.09
N ASP A 10 -15.01 -12.05 -14.87
CA ASP A 10 -14.45 -11.19 -13.82
C ASP A 10 -13.05 -10.68 -14.20
N LEU A 11 -12.20 -11.56 -14.75
CA LEU A 11 -10.88 -11.17 -15.25
C LEU A 11 -10.99 -10.16 -16.41
N TYR A 12 -11.95 -10.34 -17.31
CA TYR A 12 -12.20 -9.39 -18.39
C TYR A 12 -12.66 -8.03 -17.86
N ALA A 13 -13.56 -8.02 -16.87
CA ALA A 13 -14.03 -6.78 -16.23
C ALA A 13 -12.87 -6.03 -15.55
N ILE A 14 -11.98 -6.74 -14.84
CA ILE A 14 -10.81 -6.15 -14.19
C ILE A 14 -9.85 -5.55 -15.24
N LYS A 15 -9.59 -6.26 -16.35
CA LYS A 15 -8.74 -5.75 -17.44
C LYS A 15 -9.33 -4.51 -18.10
N SER A 16 -10.63 -4.53 -18.38
CA SER A 16 -11.34 -3.37 -18.94
C SER A 16 -11.19 -2.14 -18.03
N GLU A 17 -11.29 -2.34 -16.72
CA GLU A 17 -11.10 -1.28 -15.73
C GLU A 17 -9.64 -0.81 -15.62
N LEU A 18 -8.66 -1.70 -15.75
CA LEU A 18 -7.25 -1.31 -15.82
C LEU A 18 -6.99 -0.39 -17.01
N GLU A 19 -7.50 -0.77 -18.18
CA GLU A 19 -7.34 0.04 -19.40
C GLU A 19 -8.10 1.36 -19.32
N SER A 20 -9.25 1.42 -18.65
CA SER A 20 -9.98 2.68 -18.42
C SER A 20 -9.20 3.67 -17.53
N CYS A 21 -8.42 3.14 -16.57
CA CYS A 21 -7.59 3.93 -15.67
C CYS A 21 -6.24 4.32 -16.28
N ARG A 22 -5.77 3.60 -17.31
CA ARG A 22 -4.47 3.83 -17.95
C ARG A 22 -4.42 5.24 -18.53
N GLY A 23 -3.43 6.04 -18.12
CA GLY A 23 -3.24 7.41 -18.58
C GLY A 23 -4.19 8.47 -17.97
N SER A 24 -5.22 8.07 -17.22
CA SER A 24 -6.23 9.00 -16.67
C SER A 24 -6.28 8.98 -15.14
N ASN A 25 -6.04 7.83 -14.51
CA ASN A 25 -6.12 7.64 -13.07
C ASN A 25 -5.10 6.62 -12.57
N TRP A 26 -3.85 7.06 -12.46
CA TRP A 26 -2.74 6.20 -12.04
C TRP A 26 -2.88 5.66 -10.62
N LEU A 27 -3.54 6.39 -9.71
CA LEU A 27 -3.83 5.89 -8.37
C LEU A 27 -4.70 4.62 -8.42
N ARG A 28 -5.82 4.69 -9.14
CA ARG A 28 -6.75 3.56 -9.28
C ARG A 28 -6.14 2.42 -10.09
N PHE A 29 -5.44 2.75 -11.18
CA PHE A 29 -4.67 1.77 -11.95
C PHE A 29 -3.73 0.97 -11.05
N ASN A 30 -2.91 1.66 -10.25
CA ASN A 30 -1.89 1.03 -9.41
C ASN A 30 -2.53 0.14 -8.31
N GLN A 31 -3.64 0.57 -7.72
CA GLN A 31 -4.39 -0.22 -6.75
C GLN A 31 -4.94 -1.52 -7.35
N ILE A 32 -5.61 -1.43 -8.51
CA ILE A 32 -6.19 -2.60 -9.18
C ILE A 32 -5.09 -3.54 -9.65
N ALA A 33 -4.07 -3.01 -10.32
CA ALA A 33 -2.98 -3.80 -10.88
C ALA A 33 -2.20 -4.55 -9.79
N SER A 34 -1.87 -3.86 -8.68
CA SER A 34 -1.15 -4.50 -7.57
C SER A 34 -2.00 -5.55 -6.86
N SER A 35 -3.30 -5.31 -6.69
CA SER A 35 -4.22 -6.30 -6.10
C SER A 35 -4.36 -7.54 -7.00
N LEU A 36 -4.52 -7.33 -8.30
CA LEU A 36 -4.57 -8.42 -9.27
C LEU A 36 -3.28 -9.25 -9.24
N LEU A 37 -2.11 -8.61 -9.18
CA LEU A 37 -0.82 -9.31 -9.13
C LEU A 37 -0.59 -10.06 -7.80
N ILE A 38 -1.11 -9.55 -6.68
CA ILE A 38 -1.05 -10.25 -5.39
C ILE A 38 -1.92 -11.51 -5.40
N LEU A 39 -3.13 -11.42 -5.97
CA LEU A 39 -4.09 -12.53 -5.99
C LEU A 39 -3.77 -13.55 -7.10
N PHE A 40 -3.29 -13.07 -8.25
CA PHE A 40 -3.07 -13.85 -9.47
C PHE A 40 -1.70 -13.49 -10.09
N PRO A 41 -0.59 -13.90 -9.45
CA PRO A 41 0.76 -13.49 -9.86
C PRO A 41 1.11 -13.89 -11.29
N ASP A 42 0.54 -14.98 -11.80
CA ASP A 42 0.78 -15.49 -13.16
C ASP A 42 0.22 -14.57 -14.26
N HIS A 43 -0.70 -13.66 -13.92
CA HIS A 43 -1.30 -12.72 -14.87
C HIS A 43 -0.48 -11.46 -15.12
N ARG A 44 0.75 -11.37 -14.59
CA ARG A 44 1.63 -10.19 -14.73
C ARG A 44 1.77 -9.69 -16.17
N VAL A 45 1.92 -10.61 -17.12
CA VAL A 45 2.08 -10.28 -18.55
C VAL A 45 0.83 -9.60 -19.11
N GLU A 46 -0.34 -9.99 -18.63
CA GLU A 46 -1.64 -9.52 -19.11
C GLU A 46 -1.98 -8.10 -18.64
N ILE A 47 -1.31 -7.62 -17.59
CA ILE A 47 -1.45 -6.25 -17.07
C ILE A 47 -0.77 -5.24 -18.00
N GLY A 48 0.18 -5.69 -18.85
CA GLY A 48 0.91 -4.81 -19.76
C GLY A 48 1.79 -3.81 -19.01
N LEU A 49 2.58 -4.30 -18.04
CA LEU A 49 3.53 -3.53 -17.23
C LEU A 49 4.84 -3.31 -18.01
N ASP A 50 4.85 -2.29 -18.87
CA ASP A 50 6.05 -1.85 -19.60
C ASP A 50 6.73 -0.65 -18.93
N GLU A 51 7.84 -0.18 -19.53
CA GLU A 51 8.59 0.98 -19.01
C GLU A 51 7.78 2.28 -19.04
N VAL A 52 6.88 2.44 -20.01
CA VAL A 52 6.04 3.65 -20.12
C VAL A 52 5.04 3.70 -18.97
N VAL A 53 4.41 2.58 -18.66
CA VAL A 53 3.53 2.43 -17.50
C VAL A 53 4.31 2.64 -16.21
N ARG A 54 5.51 2.03 -16.08
CA ARG A 54 6.40 2.23 -14.92
C ARG A 54 6.65 3.72 -14.66
N ASP A 55 7.11 4.43 -15.67
CA ASP A 55 7.51 5.84 -15.53
C ASP A 55 6.32 6.73 -15.18
N SER A 56 5.16 6.45 -15.79
CA SER A 56 3.92 7.20 -15.51
C SER A 56 3.41 6.97 -14.08
N VAL A 57 3.43 5.72 -13.60
CA VAL A 57 3.04 5.42 -12.22
C VAL A 57 4.05 6.01 -11.22
N LEU A 58 5.35 5.92 -11.52
CA LEU A 58 6.40 6.52 -10.70
C LEU A 58 6.23 8.04 -10.56
N ASP A 59 5.89 8.75 -11.65
CA ASP A 59 5.63 10.19 -11.61
C ASP A 59 4.38 10.53 -10.76
N SER A 60 3.30 9.73 -10.87
CA SER A 60 2.13 9.85 -10.00
C SER A 60 2.48 9.67 -8.52
N VAL A 61 3.32 8.69 -8.19
CA VAL A 61 3.79 8.45 -6.82
C VAL A 61 4.63 9.62 -6.32
N LYS A 62 5.56 10.14 -7.15
CA LYS A 62 6.37 11.32 -6.81
C LYS A 62 5.53 12.58 -6.63
N THR A 63 4.43 12.73 -7.38
CA THR A 63 3.47 13.82 -7.18
C THR A 63 2.78 13.69 -5.83
N SER A 64 2.42 12.46 -5.43
CA SER A 64 1.79 12.21 -4.13
C SER A 64 2.76 12.42 -2.97
N LEU A 65 4.05 12.17 -3.15
CA LEU A 65 5.09 12.53 -2.18
C LEU A 65 5.19 14.05 -1.94
N ARG A 66 4.83 14.86 -2.94
CA ARG A 66 4.81 16.33 -2.83
C ARG A 66 3.53 16.85 -2.18
N SER A 67 2.48 16.02 -2.13
CA SER A 67 1.32 16.30 -1.30
C SER A 67 1.64 15.95 0.15
N ASP A 68 1.16 16.74 1.11
CA ASP A 68 1.42 16.52 2.54
C ASP A 68 0.71 15.26 3.13
N SER A 69 0.38 14.26 2.31
CA SER A 69 -0.26 13.01 2.73
C SER A 69 0.70 11.82 2.54
N LEU A 70 1.41 11.44 3.60
CA LEU A 70 2.32 10.29 3.53
C LEU A 70 1.55 8.97 3.45
N LEU A 71 0.33 8.89 3.99
CA LEU A 71 -0.57 7.76 3.80
C LEU A 71 -0.93 7.52 2.32
N SER A 72 -1.23 8.57 1.55
CA SER A 72 -1.52 8.42 0.11
C SER A 72 -0.28 8.00 -0.66
N PHE A 73 0.86 8.63 -0.33
CA PHE A 73 2.15 8.27 -0.87
C PHE A 73 2.51 6.82 -0.59
N SER A 74 2.36 6.34 0.66
CA SER A 74 2.78 5.00 1.08
C SER A 74 2.03 3.91 0.33
N LYS A 75 0.71 4.07 0.18
CA LYS A 75 -0.16 3.15 -0.56
C LYS A 75 0.28 3.04 -2.02
N GLN A 76 0.55 4.18 -2.66
CA GLN A 76 1.00 4.22 -4.05
C GLN A 76 2.42 3.66 -4.21
N ALA A 77 3.34 4.01 -3.30
CA ALA A 77 4.70 3.53 -3.30
C ALA A 77 4.76 2.01 -3.10
N ARG A 78 3.95 1.46 -2.19
CA ARG A 78 3.81 0.01 -2.01
C ARG A 78 3.36 -0.64 -3.31
N SER A 79 2.27 -0.17 -3.89
CA SER A 79 1.73 -0.74 -5.13
C SER A 79 2.73 -0.63 -6.27
N LEU A 80 3.47 0.48 -6.39
CA LEU A 80 4.54 0.64 -7.37
C LEU A 80 5.64 -0.42 -7.18
N ILE A 81 6.10 -0.68 -5.95
CA ILE A 81 7.13 -1.71 -5.69
C ILE A 81 6.58 -3.11 -5.98
N THR A 82 5.31 -3.38 -5.70
CA THR A 82 4.67 -4.65 -6.08
C THR A 82 4.68 -4.85 -7.59
N LEU A 83 4.37 -3.81 -8.36
CA LEU A 83 4.36 -3.86 -9.82
C LEU A 83 5.77 -3.83 -10.42
N PHE A 84 6.68 -3.03 -9.88
CA PHE A 84 8.02 -2.79 -10.39
C PHE A 84 9.05 -2.80 -9.24
N PRO A 85 9.48 -3.98 -8.77
CA PRO A 85 10.31 -4.11 -7.56
C PRO A 85 11.62 -3.30 -7.59
N ASP A 86 12.20 -3.14 -8.77
CA ASP A 86 13.49 -2.45 -8.95
C ASP A 86 13.39 -0.92 -8.82
N THR A 87 12.19 -0.34 -8.88
CA THR A 87 11.96 1.12 -8.79
C THR A 87 12.15 1.69 -7.39
N ARG A 88 12.34 0.83 -6.39
CA ARG A 88 12.48 1.22 -4.99
C ARG A 88 13.54 2.29 -4.77
N ALA A 89 14.68 2.20 -5.45
CA ALA A 89 15.79 3.14 -5.31
C ALA A 89 15.41 4.57 -5.79
N GLU A 90 14.41 4.68 -6.66
CA GLU A 90 13.98 5.93 -7.29
C GLU A 90 12.94 6.70 -6.46
N LEU A 91 12.38 6.06 -5.43
CA LEU A 91 11.37 6.65 -4.55
C LEU A 91 11.94 7.61 -3.50
N GLY A 92 13.27 7.68 -3.35
CA GLY A 92 13.90 8.58 -2.38
C GLY A 92 13.49 8.29 -0.93
N LEU A 93 13.30 7.01 -0.58
CA LEU A 93 12.88 6.53 0.75
C LEU A 93 13.97 6.76 1.83
N GLY A 94 14.20 8.02 2.19
CA GLY A 94 15.17 8.46 3.19
C GLY A 94 14.59 8.62 4.59
N GLU A 95 15.41 9.14 5.51
CA GLU A 95 15.06 9.33 6.93
C GLU A 95 13.80 10.18 7.12
N ARG A 96 13.67 11.28 6.37
CA ARG A 96 12.52 12.18 6.47
C ARG A 96 11.20 11.45 6.22
N ILE A 97 11.14 10.61 5.18
CA ILE A 97 9.92 9.89 4.81
C ILE A 97 9.60 8.81 5.82
N TRP A 98 10.63 8.09 6.27
CA TRP A 98 10.49 7.12 7.36
C TRP A 98 9.90 7.74 8.62
N THR A 99 10.48 8.84 9.09
CA THR A 99 10.04 9.50 10.33
C THR A 99 8.62 10.01 10.20
N GLY A 100 8.28 10.68 9.10
CA GLY A 100 6.91 11.17 8.90
C GLY A 100 5.88 10.05 8.82
N MET A 101 6.16 8.97 8.11
CA MET A 101 5.24 7.82 8.06
C MET A 101 5.09 7.14 9.43
N LYS A 102 6.15 7.11 10.23
CA LYS A 102 6.09 6.58 11.60
C LYS A 102 5.25 7.48 12.51
N GLU A 103 5.38 8.79 12.39
CA GLU A 103 4.54 9.75 13.13
C GLU A 103 3.06 9.62 12.76
N GLU A 104 2.73 9.47 11.47
CA GLU A 104 1.35 9.19 11.04
C GLU A 104 0.85 7.86 11.61
N LEU A 105 1.70 6.82 11.63
CA LEU A 105 1.38 5.55 12.28
C LEU A 105 1.04 5.75 13.77
N ASP A 106 1.90 6.46 14.50
CA ASP A 106 1.73 6.81 15.94
C ASP A 106 0.38 7.51 16.18
N LEU A 107 -0.04 8.39 15.26
CA LEU A 107 -1.33 9.08 15.34
C LEU A 107 -2.53 8.16 15.10
N SER A 108 -2.43 7.17 14.21
CA SER A 108 -3.50 6.18 13.98
C SER A 108 -3.62 5.18 15.13
N ALA A 109 -2.59 5.02 15.96
CA ALA A 109 -2.56 4.05 17.05
C ALA A 109 -3.68 4.29 18.08
N GLY A 110 -4.52 3.28 18.29
CA GLY A 110 -5.62 3.35 19.25
C GLY A 110 -6.84 4.18 18.81
N PHE A 111 -6.79 4.79 17.62
CA PHE A 111 -7.92 5.52 17.03
C PHE A 111 -8.48 4.79 15.80
N ASP A 112 -7.62 4.45 14.82
CA ASP A 112 -8.00 3.78 13.59
C ASP A 112 -7.07 2.58 13.33
N TRP A 113 -7.54 1.39 13.72
CA TRP A 113 -6.79 0.15 13.54
C TRP A 113 -6.61 -0.23 12.06
N TYR A 114 -7.52 0.18 11.19
CA TYR A 114 -7.41 -0.12 9.77
C TYR A 114 -6.27 0.68 9.15
N GLU A 115 -6.23 2.00 9.38
CA GLU A 115 -5.13 2.86 8.94
C GLU A 115 -3.81 2.47 9.57
N PHE A 116 -3.82 2.18 10.88
CA PHE A 116 -2.65 1.70 11.59
C PHE A 116 -2.05 0.44 10.92
N CYS A 117 -2.85 -0.60 10.73
CA CYS A 117 -2.38 -1.84 10.10
C CYS A 117 -1.91 -1.61 8.65
N SER A 118 -2.62 -0.78 7.91
CA SER A 118 -2.29 -0.43 6.52
C SER A 118 -0.91 0.24 6.44
N MET A 119 -0.68 1.26 7.27
CA MET A 119 0.57 2.02 7.28
C MET A 119 1.73 1.22 7.89
N ALA A 120 1.47 0.35 8.88
CA ALA A 120 2.47 -0.57 9.40
C ALA A 120 2.97 -1.54 8.31
N SER A 121 2.04 -2.10 7.52
CA SER A 121 2.39 -2.96 6.38
C SER A 121 3.22 -2.20 5.34
N ASP A 122 2.79 -0.99 4.99
CA ASP A 122 3.53 -0.14 4.05
C ASP A 122 4.94 0.17 4.57
N LEU A 123 5.13 0.47 5.85
CA LEU A 123 6.46 0.69 6.45
C LEU A 123 7.37 -0.54 6.34
N VAL A 124 6.86 -1.75 6.56
CA VAL A 124 7.64 -2.99 6.40
C VAL A 124 8.09 -3.16 4.94
N ILE A 125 7.17 -2.92 4.00
CA ILE A 125 7.45 -3.10 2.58
C ILE A 125 8.39 -1.99 2.08
N LEU A 126 8.20 -0.74 2.50
CA LEU A 126 8.96 0.44 2.11
C LEU A 126 10.28 0.63 2.88
N PHE A 127 10.49 -0.08 3.99
CA PHE A 127 11.74 -0.02 4.75
C PHE A 127 12.13 -1.37 5.39
N PRO A 128 12.42 -2.43 4.60
CA PRO A 128 12.61 -3.80 5.09
C PRO A 128 13.87 -3.95 5.97
N ARG A 129 14.81 -3.00 5.87
CA ARG A 129 16.01 -2.96 6.72
C ARG A 129 15.79 -2.21 8.04
N ARG A 130 14.63 -1.57 8.22
CA ARG A 130 14.27 -0.87 9.44
C ARG A 130 13.35 -1.74 10.26
N SER A 131 13.81 -2.06 11.46
CA SER A 131 13.09 -2.90 12.39
C SER A 131 11.96 -2.11 13.06
N LEU A 132 10.72 -2.55 12.87
CA LEU A 132 9.56 -2.12 13.67
C LEU A 132 9.51 -2.80 15.05
N ARG A 133 10.62 -3.32 15.59
CA ARG A 133 10.63 -4.01 16.92
C ARG A 133 10.10 -3.14 18.07
N HIS A 134 10.13 -1.82 17.93
CA HIS A 134 9.51 -0.90 18.90
C HIS A 134 7.99 -0.72 18.69
N CYS A 135 7.39 -1.28 17.64
CA CYS A 135 5.95 -1.28 17.39
C CYS A 135 5.22 -2.48 18.04
N VAL A 136 5.95 -3.44 18.62
CA VAL A 136 5.33 -4.57 19.35
C VAL A 136 4.52 -4.09 20.55
N THR A 137 4.90 -2.95 21.15
CA THR A 137 4.12 -2.30 22.23
C THR A 137 2.79 -1.70 21.75
N TRP A 138 2.52 -1.70 20.44
CA TRP A 138 1.31 -1.15 19.84
C TRP A 138 0.30 -2.25 19.49
N LEU A 139 0.75 -3.49 19.39
CA LEU A 139 -0.12 -4.67 19.24
C LEU A 139 -0.77 -5.07 20.56
N THR A 140 -0.32 -4.51 21.68
CA THR A 140 -1.11 -4.47 22.92
C THR A 140 -2.08 -3.30 22.81
N PRO A 141 -3.41 -3.55 22.70
CA PRO A 141 -4.37 -2.45 22.75
C PRO A 141 -4.16 -1.69 24.07
N PRO A 142 -4.18 -0.34 24.06
CA PRO A 142 -4.17 0.40 25.30
C PRO A 142 -5.34 -0.09 26.16
N PRO A 143 -5.18 -0.25 27.48
CA PRO A 143 -6.30 -0.62 28.34
C PRO A 143 -7.41 0.39 28.11
N LYS A 144 -8.56 -0.07 27.60
CA LYS A 144 -9.73 0.79 27.39
C LYS A 144 -9.98 1.57 28.69
N PRO A 145 -9.96 2.91 28.69
CA PRO A 145 -10.38 3.68 29.84
C PRO A 145 -11.87 3.37 30.05
N GLY A 146 -12.18 2.51 31.02
CA GLY A 146 -13.55 2.06 31.31
C GLY A 146 -13.75 0.55 31.44
N PHE A 147 -12.80 -0.31 31.03
CA PHE A 147 -13.00 -1.76 31.19
C PHE A 147 -12.68 -2.28 32.61
N LEU A 148 -12.00 -1.50 33.43
CA LEU A 148 -11.73 -1.82 34.85
C LEU A 148 -12.79 -1.30 35.83
N ALA A 149 -13.82 -0.60 35.35
CA ALA A 149 -14.89 -0.08 36.21
C ALA A 149 -16.07 -1.06 36.41
N ALA A 150 -16.02 -2.26 35.80
CA ALA A 150 -17.09 -3.25 35.87
C ALA A 150 -16.73 -4.52 36.68
N CYS A 151 -15.67 -4.47 37.49
CA CYS A 151 -15.30 -5.54 38.41
C CYS A 151 -15.01 -4.98 39.81
N HIS A 152 -16.02 -4.38 40.42
CA HIS A 152 -16.12 -4.22 41.88
C HIS A 152 -17.57 -4.41 42.30
#